data_AF-A0A8C7CXY7-F1
#
_entry.id   AF-A0A8C7CXY7-F1
#
_cell.length_a   1.000
_cell.length_b   1.000
_cell.length_c   1.000
_cell.angle_alpha   90.00
_cell.angle_beta   90.00
_cell.angle_gamma   90.00
#
_symmetry.space_group_name_H-M   'P 1'
#
loop_
_entity.id
_entity.type
_entity.pdbx_description
1 polymer ?
#
loop_
_entity_poly.entity_id
_entity_poly.type
_entity_poly.pdbx_seq_one_letter_code
_entity_poly.pdbx_strand_id
1 'polypeptide(L)'
;MYLAKVYVNFRLQLYIICQTEEFRETTLTAAAANLQEWASKVKKMKAIYYTLNLCNIDITQKLIVAEIWCPVSDLNSVHTALIHGSEQSGSSLSPVVNRIQTQQTPPTFNRVNSFTSGFQSIIDAYGVGNYQEINPAPYTMVTFPFLFAVMFGDCGHGLVMTLLALWLILHQEHFRKLKNELIDMLVDGRYIIFLMGLFSIYTGLIYNDCFSKSFNVFGSSWSVRPMFHPHGPWTNDTLHDSGHLHLDPLVSGVYSGNPYPFGVDPIWNIASNKLSFLNSYKMKMSVIMGVAHMLFGVTLSLVNYIFFRNLKDVALQFIPEVIFMLSLFGYLIFLILYKWCVVMKSESAPSILLLFINMMLFDYSSEGTVLYRTQKPVQIFLVVVAVLMVPWLLFAKPLLLYRKHKQLKLVSQLD
;
A
#
# COMPACT_ATOMS: atom_id res chain seq x y z
N MET A 1 -76.69 -25.01 26.34
CA MET A 1 -75.98 -25.23 27.62
C MET A 1 -74.48 -25.53 27.42
N TYR A 2 -74.09 -26.47 26.55
CA TYR A 2 -72.67 -26.79 26.28
C TYR A 2 -71.87 -25.61 25.68
N LEU A 3 -72.41 -24.87 24.70
CA LEU A 3 -71.76 -23.70 24.10
C LEU A 3 -71.46 -22.57 25.10
N ALA A 4 -72.35 -22.34 26.07
CA ALA A 4 -72.13 -21.34 27.12
C ALA A 4 -71.01 -21.75 28.08
N LYS A 5 -70.89 -23.05 28.40
CA LYS A 5 -69.82 -23.60 29.24
C LYS A 5 -68.46 -23.51 28.55
N VAL A 6 -68.43 -23.75 27.24
CA VAL A 6 -67.23 -23.56 26.39
C VAL A 6 -66.84 -22.08 26.32
N TYR A 7 -67.79 -21.17 26.15
CA TYR A 7 -67.52 -19.72 26.11
C TYR A 7 -66.95 -19.19 27.43
N VAL A 8 -67.45 -19.64 28.57
CA VAL A 8 -66.92 -19.29 29.90
C VAL A 8 -65.50 -19.83 30.08
N ASN A 9 -65.25 -21.10 29.73
CA ASN A 9 -63.90 -21.67 29.77
C ASN A 9 -62.92 -20.93 28.85
N PHE A 10 -63.37 -20.53 27.66
CA PHE A 10 -62.55 -19.76 26.71
C PHE A 10 -62.19 -18.38 27.26
N ARG A 11 -63.14 -17.67 27.90
CA ARG A 11 -62.87 -16.40 28.59
C ARG A 11 -61.90 -16.57 29.76
N LEU A 12 -62.03 -17.65 30.52
CA LEU A 12 -61.14 -17.95 31.64
C LEU A 12 -59.71 -18.24 31.17
N GLN A 13 -59.57 -19.00 30.08
CA GLN A 13 -58.29 -19.22 29.42
C GLN A 13 -57.69 -17.92 28.89
N LEU A 14 -58.50 -17.05 28.25
CA LEU A 14 -58.03 -15.75 27.79
C LEU A 14 -57.49 -14.88 28.93
N TYR A 15 -58.19 -14.87 30.07
CA TYR A 15 -57.78 -14.13 31.26
C TYR A 15 -56.45 -14.65 31.81
N ILE A 16 -56.28 -15.98 31.90
CA ILE A 16 -55.02 -16.59 32.32
C ILE A 16 -53.88 -16.23 31.37
N ILE A 17 -54.12 -16.28 30.05
CA ILE A 17 -53.12 -15.91 29.04
C ILE A 17 -52.68 -14.45 29.25
N CYS A 18 -53.61 -13.51 29.36
CA CYS A 18 -53.30 -12.10 29.60
C CYS A 18 -52.49 -11.90 30.89
N GLN A 19 -52.86 -12.56 31.99
CA GLN A 19 -52.10 -12.47 33.25
C GLN A 19 -50.68 -13.05 33.12
N THR A 20 -50.53 -14.18 32.41
CA THR A 20 -49.20 -14.76 32.17
C THR A 20 -48.34 -13.90 31.24
N GLU A 21 -48.94 -13.23 30.26
CA GLU A 21 -48.23 -12.30 29.38
C GLU A 21 -47.77 -11.05 30.13
N GLU A 22 -48.64 -10.45 30.95
CA GLU A 22 -48.30 -9.29 31.77
C GLU A 22 -47.18 -9.61 32.78
N PHE A 23 -47.25 -10.77 33.43
CA PHE A 23 -46.17 -11.26 34.30
C PHE A 23 -44.87 -11.50 33.53
N ARG A 24 -44.96 -12.08 32.32
CA ARG A 24 -43.80 -12.29 31.46
C ARG A 24 -43.18 -10.96 31.00
N GLU A 25 -43.99 -9.96 30.65
CA GLU A 25 -43.48 -8.65 30.22
C GLU A 25 -42.81 -7.89 31.37
N THR A 26 -43.41 -7.90 32.57
CA THR A 26 -42.80 -7.26 33.75
C THR A 26 -41.48 -7.94 34.16
N THR A 27 -41.43 -9.27 34.12
CA THR A 27 -40.19 -10.00 34.40
C THR A 27 -39.13 -9.81 33.31
N LEU A 28 -39.51 -9.80 32.03
CA LEU A 28 -38.60 -9.55 30.91
C LEU A 28 -38.07 -8.11 30.92
N THR A 29 -38.89 -7.11 31.24
CA THR A 29 -38.44 -5.71 31.32
C THR A 29 -37.49 -5.52 32.51
N ALA A 30 -37.77 -6.13 33.66
CA ALA A 30 -36.85 -6.15 34.80
C ALA A 30 -35.52 -6.86 34.49
N ALA A 31 -35.56 -7.98 33.77
CA ALA A 31 -34.36 -8.71 33.34
C ALA A 31 -33.57 -7.96 32.25
N ALA A 32 -34.26 -7.35 31.29
CA ALA A 32 -33.65 -6.62 30.19
C ALA A 32 -32.82 -5.42 30.66
N ALA A 33 -33.24 -4.75 31.75
CA ALA A 33 -32.49 -3.65 32.35
C ALA A 33 -31.09 -4.08 32.84
N ASN A 34 -30.95 -5.30 33.37
CA ASN A 34 -29.70 -5.79 33.96
C ASN A 34 -28.89 -6.71 33.03
N LEU A 35 -29.47 -7.18 31.93
CA LEU A 35 -28.88 -8.21 31.06
C LEU A 35 -27.50 -7.81 30.51
N GLN A 36 -27.32 -6.54 30.10
CA GLN A 36 -26.04 -6.08 29.55
C GLN A 36 -24.93 -6.08 30.62
N GLU A 37 -25.26 -5.72 31.85
CA GLU A 37 -24.31 -5.73 32.97
C GLU A 37 -23.94 -7.17 33.34
N TRP A 38 -24.92 -8.07 33.46
CA TRP A 38 -24.66 -9.48 33.74
C TRP A 38 -23.82 -10.13 32.64
N ALA A 39 -24.16 -9.89 31.37
CA ALA A 39 -23.40 -10.42 30.24
C ALA A 39 -21.94 -9.92 30.22
N SER A 40 -21.72 -8.64 30.52
CA SER A 40 -20.36 -8.08 30.58
C SER A 40 -19.57 -8.63 31.78
N LYS A 41 -20.19 -8.82 32.95
CA LYS A 41 -19.57 -9.48 34.11
C LYS A 41 -19.17 -10.93 33.80
N VAL A 42 -20.08 -11.72 33.22
CA VAL A 42 -19.81 -13.13 32.86
C VAL A 42 -18.69 -13.22 31.82
N LYS A 43 -18.69 -12.37 30.78
CA LYS A 43 -17.61 -12.33 29.78
C LYS A 43 -16.25 -12.00 30.39
N LYS A 44 -16.19 -10.99 31.28
CA LYS A 44 -14.96 -10.63 32.00
C LYS A 44 -14.48 -11.78 32.88
N MET A 45 -15.36 -12.38 33.67
CA MET A 45 -15.02 -13.49 34.56
C MET A 45 -14.52 -14.71 33.78
N LYS A 46 -15.18 -15.06 32.66
CA LYS A 46 -14.73 -16.14 31.76
C LYS A 46 -13.33 -15.86 31.21
N ALA A 47 -13.04 -14.62 30.79
CA ALA A 47 -11.71 -14.25 30.30
C ALA A 47 -10.64 -14.37 31.41
N ILE A 48 -10.94 -13.96 32.64
CA ILE A 48 -10.03 -14.09 33.79
C ILE A 48 -9.71 -15.58 34.06
N TYR A 49 -10.73 -16.43 34.17
CA TYR A 49 -10.52 -17.86 34.38
C TYR A 49 -9.76 -18.53 33.23
N TYR A 50 -10.03 -18.12 31.99
CA TYR A 50 -9.27 -18.60 30.84
C TYR A 50 -7.79 -18.23 30.93
N THR A 51 -7.46 -16.99 31.32
CA THR A 51 -6.08 -16.56 31.52
C THR A 51 -5.41 -17.27 32.69
N LEU A 52 -6.13 -17.49 33.80
CA LEU A 52 -5.61 -18.25 34.95
C LEU A 52 -5.31 -19.71 34.57
N ASN A 53 -6.11 -20.32 33.70
CA ASN A 53 -5.87 -21.67 33.19
C ASN A 53 -4.61 -21.78 32.31
N LEU A 54 -4.11 -20.67 31.75
CA LEU A 54 -2.84 -20.65 31.00
C LEU A 54 -1.61 -20.55 31.92
N CYS A 55 -1.81 -20.25 33.20
CA CYS A 55 -0.72 -20.12 34.16
C CYS A 55 -0.36 -21.47 34.77
N ASN A 56 0.88 -21.62 35.21
CA ASN A 56 1.31 -22.80 35.95
C ASN A 56 0.99 -22.60 37.44
N ILE A 57 0.42 -23.63 38.09
CA ILE A 57 0.02 -23.59 39.49
C ILE A 57 0.98 -24.46 40.29
N ASP A 58 1.77 -23.85 41.16
CA ASP A 58 2.60 -24.57 42.11
C ASP A 58 1.77 -24.95 43.33
N ILE A 59 1.46 -26.24 43.46
CA ILE A 59 0.65 -26.82 44.54
C ILE A 59 1.36 -26.66 45.90
N THR A 60 2.69 -26.62 45.91
CA THR A 60 3.48 -26.63 47.16
C THR A 60 3.48 -25.27 47.85
N GLN A 61 3.68 -24.19 47.08
CA GLN A 61 3.70 -22.82 47.59
C GLN A 61 2.35 -22.11 47.47
N LYS A 62 1.36 -22.74 46.81
CA LYS A 62 0.08 -22.12 46.42
C LYS A 62 0.28 -20.82 45.63
N LEU A 63 1.33 -20.79 44.80
CA LEU A 63 1.66 -19.65 43.95
C LEU A 63 1.30 -19.96 42.50
N ILE A 64 0.96 -18.91 41.76
CA ILE A 64 0.71 -18.96 40.33
C ILE A 64 1.92 -18.34 39.62
N VAL A 65 2.54 -19.11 38.74
CA VAL A 65 3.66 -18.67 37.92
C VAL A 65 3.17 -18.48 36.49
N ALA A 66 3.40 -17.29 35.94
CA ALA A 66 3.01 -16.93 34.58
C ALA A 66 4.21 -16.34 33.83
N GLU A 67 4.47 -16.86 32.64
CA GLU A 67 5.42 -16.28 31.69
C GLU A 67 4.64 -15.45 30.69
N ILE A 68 4.98 -14.16 30.56
CA ILE A 68 4.24 -13.21 29.73
C ILE A 68 5.17 -12.40 28.83
N TRP A 69 4.70 -12.16 27.60
CA TRP A 69 5.31 -11.17 26.71
C TRP A 69 4.78 -9.79 27.06
N CYS A 70 5.69 -8.87 27.39
CA CYS A 70 5.36 -7.48 27.70
C CYS A 70 6.31 -6.54 26.95
N PRO A 71 5.81 -5.47 26.31
CA PRO A 71 6.67 -4.43 25.76
C PRO A 71 7.56 -3.83 26.85
N VAL A 72 8.86 -3.68 26.56
CA VAL A 72 9.84 -3.19 27.54
C VAL A 72 9.48 -1.81 28.10
N SER A 73 8.83 -0.97 27.29
CA SER A 73 8.35 0.36 27.69
C SER A 73 7.23 0.33 28.74
N ASP A 74 6.42 -0.73 28.76
CA ASP A 74 5.18 -0.78 29.53
C ASP A 74 5.34 -1.61 30.82
N LEU A 75 6.54 -2.12 31.09
CA LEU A 75 6.88 -2.92 32.28
C LEU A 75 6.55 -2.21 33.59
N ASN A 76 6.81 -0.89 33.68
CA ASN A 76 6.50 -0.12 34.87
C ASN A 76 4.99 -0.04 35.11
N SER A 77 4.20 0.10 34.05
CA SER A 77 2.73 0.14 34.16
C SER A 77 2.17 -1.20 34.66
N VAL A 78 2.72 -2.32 34.19
CA VAL A 78 2.32 -3.66 34.66
C VAL A 78 2.68 -3.85 36.13
N HIS A 79 3.90 -3.46 36.53
CA HIS A 79 4.34 -3.57 37.92
C HIS A 79 3.45 -2.77 38.87
N THR A 80 3.12 -1.51 38.53
CA THR A 80 2.20 -0.68 39.33
C THR A 80 0.79 -1.28 39.42
N ALA A 81 0.28 -1.84 38.32
CA ALA A 81 -1.03 -2.50 38.32
C ALA A 81 -1.06 -3.75 39.23
N LEU A 82 0.03 -4.52 39.27
CA LEU A 82 0.16 -5.67 40.16
C LEU A 82 0.22 -5.26 41.63
N ILE A 83 0.99 -4.22 41.97
CA ILE A 83 1.06 -3.68 43.34
C ILE A 83 -0.33 -3.24 43.80
N HIS A 84 -1.02 -2.46 42.97
CA HIS A 84 -2.37 -1.97 43.28
C HIS A 84 -3.37 -3.12 43.46
N GLY A 85 -3.29 -4.19 42.66
CA GLY A 85 -4.10 -5.40 42.86
C GLY A 85 -3.78 -6.15 44.17
N SER A 86 -2.52 -6.15 44.59
CA SER A 86 -2.10 -6.73 45.88
C SER A 86 -2.62 -5.93 47.07
N GLU A 87 -2.54 -4.60 47.00
CA GLU A 87 -3.06 -3.71 48.04
C GLU A 87 -4.58 -3.84 48.20
N GLN A 88 -5.32 -3.90 47.09
CA GLN A 88 -6.77 -4.06 47.11
C GLN A 88 -7.22 -5.42 47.65
N SER A 89 -6.43 -6.47 47.46
CA SER A 89 -6.73 -7.81 47.97
C SER A 89 -6.32 -7.99 49.44
N GLY A 90 -5.63 -7.02 50.05
CA GLY A 90 -5.11 -7.13 51.41
C GLY A 90 -4.01 -8.18 51.56
N SER A 91 -3.39 -8.60 50.46
CA SER A 91 -2.31 -9.59 50.46
C SER A 91 -1.03 -8.96 51.00
N SER A 92 -0.37 -9.64 51.94
CA SER A 92 0.94 -9.23 52.47
C SER A 92 2.11 -9.56 51.51
N LEU A 93 1.86 -10.33 50.45
CA LEU A 93 2.88 -10.74 49.49
C LEU A 93 2.95 -9.72 48.33
N SER A 94 4.12 -9.10 48.15
CA SER A 94 4.39 -8.28 46.97
C SER A 94 4.54 -9.16 45.73
N PRO A 95 3.91 -8.80 44.59
CA PRO A 95 4.08 -9.53 43.34
C PRO A 95 5.53 -9.43 42.87
N VAL A 96 6.12 -10.57 42.47
CA VAL A 96 7.49 -10.64 41.95
C VAL A 96 7.47 -10.66 40.43
N VAL A 97 8.10 -9.67 39.80
CA VAL A 97 8.24 -9.59 38.34
C VAL A 97 9.70 -9.73 37.97
N ASN A 98 10.07 -10.87 37.38
CA ASN A 98 11.44 -11.14 36.94
C ASN A 98 11.55 -11.11 35.41
N ARG A 99 12.63 -10.51 34.90
CA ARG A 99 12.95 -10.55 33.47
C ARG A 99 13.70 -11.84 33.16
N ILE A 100 13.08 -12.71 32.36
CA ILE A 100 13.68 -13.97 31.92
C ILE A 100 14.27 -13.76 30.52
N GLN A 101 15.51 -14.20 30.32
CA GLN A 101 16.11 -14.25 28.99
C GLN A 101 15.72 -15.56 28.32
N THR A 102 15.14 -15.48 27.13
CA THR A 102 14.73 -16.64 26.33
C THR A 102 15.31 -16.54 24.92
N GLN A 103 15.50 -17.71 24.29
CA GLN A 103 15.90 -17.83 22.89
C GLN A 103 14.69 -17.86 21.94
N GLN A 104 13.47 -17.88 22.48
CA GLN A 104 12.25 -17.84 21.67
C GLN A 104 12.08 -16.47 21.00
N THR A 105 11.56 -16.46 19.77
CA THR A 105 11.27 -15.23 19.04
C THR A 105 10.06 -14.52 19.67
N PRO A 106 10.23 -13.31 20.21
CA PRO A 106 9.11 -12.55 20.77
C PRO A 106 8.09 -12.14 19.70
N PRO A 107 6.82 -11.90 20.09
CA PRO A 107 5.81 -11.40 19.17
C PRO A 107 6.10 -9.96 18.73
N THR A 108 5.71 -9.64 17.50
CA THR A 108 5.83 -8.29 16.93
C THR A 108 4.65 -7.43 17.37
N PHE A 109 4.93 -6.23 17.91
CA PHE A 109 3.92 -5.29 18.34
C PHE A 109 4.19 -3.90 17.76
N ASN A 110 3.30 -3.45 16.87
CA ASN A 110 3.35 -2.13 16.25
C ASN A 110 2.33 -1.20 16.94
N ARG A 111 2.80 -0.09 17.51
CA ARG A 111 1.92 0.92 18.09
C ARG A 111 1.20 1.68 16.99
N VAL A 112 -0.12 1.55 16.94
CA VAL A 112 -0.96 2.24 15.95
C VAL A 112 -1.79 3.34 16.61
N ASN A 113 -1.98 4.44 15.89
CA ASN A 113 -2.97 5.47 16.23
C ASN A 113 -4.21 5.29 15.34
N SER A 114 -5.22 6.14 15.52
CA SER A 114 -6.47 6.10 14.73
C SER A 114 -6.27 6.29 13.22
N PHE A 115 -5.17 6.93 12.81
CA PHE A 115 -4.82 7.17 11.41
C PHE A 115 -4.06 5.98 10.80
N THR A 116 -3.07 5.43 11.51
CA THR A 116 -2.21 4.35 11.03
C THR A 116 -2.85 2.97 11.18
N SER A 117 -3.89 2.82 12.00
CA SER A 117 -4.54 1.52 12.24
C SER A 117 -5.06 0.88 10.96
N GLY A 118 -5.72 1.66 10.09
CA GLY A 118 -6.25 1.14 8.83
C GLY A 118 -5.14 0.63 7.90
N PHE A 119 -4.05 1.38 7.77
CA PHE A 119 -2.90 0.97 6.96
C PHE A 119 -2.19 -0.27 7.52
N GLN A 120 -2.04 -0.34 8.85
CA GLN A 120 -1.43 -1.50 9.50
C GLN A 120 -2.29 -2.76 9.30
N SER A 121 -3.61 -2.66 9.45
CA SER A 121 -4.52 -3.79 9.22
C SER A 121 -4.41 -4.38 7.80
N ILE A 122 -4.22 -3.53 6.78
CA ILE A 122 -4.01 -3.98 5.40
C ILE A 122 -2.70 -4.76 5.25
N ILE A 123 -1.65 -4.32 5.94
CA ILE A 123 -0.33 -4.96 5.89
C ILE A 123 -0.35 -6.29 6.66
N ASP A 124 -0.93 -6.28 7.86
CA ASP A 124 -1.03 -7.48 8.70
C ASP A 124 -1.92 -8.56 8.04
N ALA A 125 -2.86 -8.16 7.17
CA ALA A 125 -3.65 -9.09 6.37
C ALA A 125 -2.81 -9.87 5.34
N TYR A 126 -1.67 -9.31 4.88
CA TYR A 126 -0.72 -10.04 4.04
C TYR A 126 0.17 -10.95 4.87
N GLY A 127 0.64 -10.46 6.02
CA GLY A 127 1.41 -11.23 6.98
C GLY A 127 2.01 -10.35 8.07
N VAL A 128 2.17 -10.93 9.26
CA VAL A 128 2.81 -10.25 10.39
C VAL A 128 4.33 -10.32 10.20
N GLY A 129 5.00 -9.16 10.26
CA GLY A 129 6.45 -9.05 10.10
C GLY A 129 7.23 -9.71 11.24
N ASN A 130 8.50 -10.03 10.99
CA ASN A 130 9.38 -10.61 12.00
C ASN A 130 9.70 -9.60 13.11
N TYR A 131 10.14 -10.11 14.26
CA TYR A 131 10.51 -9.26 15.38
C TYR A 131 11.64 -8.29 15.01
N GLN A 132 11.40 -7.00 15.27
CA GLN A 132 12.32 -5.89 14.94
C GLN A 132 12.63 -5.73 13.45
N GLU A 133 11.80 -6.28 12.56
CA GLU A 133 11.86 -5.98 11.13
C GLU A 133 11.28 -4.59 10.85
N ILE A 134 11.76 -3.93 9.79
CA ILE A 134 11.20 -2.66 9.33
C ILE A 134 9.74 -2.84 8.95
N ASN A 135 8.86 -2.08 9.61
CA ASN A 135 7.46 -2.04 9.27
C ASN A 135 7.26 -1.28 7.93
N PRO A 136 6.60 -1.88 6.91
CA PRO A 136 6.32 -1.18 5.66
C PRO A 136 5.23 -0.09 5.79
N ALA A 137 4.45 -0.08 6.88
CA ALA A 137 3.30 0.82 7.06
C ALA A 137 3.58 2.30 6.82
N PRO A 138 4.65 2.91 7.36
CA PRO A 138 4.92 4.33 7.16
C PRO A 138 5.09 4.70 5.68
N TYR A 139 5.63 3.80 4.86
CA TYR A 139 5.81 4.02 3.43
C TYR A 139 4.49 3.80 2.68
N THR A 140 3.78 2.72 3.00
CA THR A 140 2.48 2.39 2.43
C THR A 140 1.45 3.50 2.63
N MET A 141 1.52 4.26 3.74
CA MET A 141 0.65 5.41 3.99
C MET A 141 0.63 6.43 2.85
N VAL A 142 1.75 6.59 2.14
CA VAL A 142 1.88 7.54 1.02
C VAL A 142 1.86 6.80 -0.32
N THR A 143 2.63 5.72 -0.46
CA THR A 143 2.80 5.05 -1.75
C THR A 143 1.52 4.36 -2.22
N PHE A 144 0.73 3.76 -1.33
CA PHE A 144 -0.50 3.08 -1.72
C PHE A 144 -1.56 4.07 -2.26
N PRO A 145 -1.92 5.15 -1.54
CA PRO A 145 -2.83 6.16 -2.09
C PRO A 145 -2.30 6.85 -3.37
N PHE A 146 -0.99 7.07 -3.46
CA PHE A 146 -0.38 7.69 -4.65
C PHE A 146 -0.46 6.78 -5.88
N LEU A 147 -0.13 5.49 -5.76
CA LEU A 147 -0.23 4.53 -6.87
C LEU A 147 -1.68 4.33 -7.31
N PHE A 148 -2.62 4.34 -6.36
CA PHE A 148 -4.04 4.35 -6.68
C PHE A 148 -4.41 5.61 -7.49
N ALA A 149 -3.94 6.79 -7.08
CA ALA A 149 -4.24 8.04 -7.77
C ALA A 149 -3.69 8.10 -9.20
N VAL A 150 -2.55 7.47 -9.48
CA VAL A 150 -2.02 7.32 -10.85
C VAL A 150 -2.99 6.52 -11.73
N MET A 151 -3.63 5.50 -11.18
CA MET A 151 -4.61 4.65 -11.88
C MET A 151 -5.97 5.33 -12.02
N PHE A 152 -6.43 6.03 -10.98
CA PHE A 152 -7.73 6.68 -10.89
C PHE A 152 -7.69 8.18 -11.22
N GLY A 153 -6.65 8.65 -11.93
CA GLY A 153 -6.32 10.08 -12.08
C GLY A 153 -7.37 10.92 -12.82
N ASP A 154 -8.39 11.34 -12.09
CA ASP A 154 -9.42 12.30 -12.50
C ASP A 154 -9.68 13.27 -11.33
N CYS A 155 -9.61 14.56 -11.63
CA CYS A 155 -9.81 15.62 -10.64
C CYS A 155 -11.26 15.63 -10.10
N GLY A 156 -12.24 15.40 -10.96
CA GLY A 156 -13.67 15.46 -10.62
C GLY A 156 -14.07 14.29 -9.73
N HIS A 157 -13.76 13.07 -10.16
CA HIS A 157 -14.04 11.87 -9.35
C HIS A 157 -13.24 11.85 -8.05
N GLY A 158 -11.98 12.32 -8.06
CA GLY A 158 -11.17 12.50 -6.86
C GLY A 158 -11.83 13.44 -5.84
N LEU A 159 -12.41 14.55 -6.30
CA LEU A 159 -13.14 15.50 -5.45
C LEU A 159 -14.40 14.88 -4.82
N VAL A 160 -15.15 14.07 -5.57
CA VAL A 160 -16.30 13.35 -5.00
C VAL A 160 -15.84 12.39 -3.90
N MET A 161 -14.76 11.64 -4.14
CA MET A 161 -14.22 10.71 -3.14
C MET A 161 -13.69 11.42 -1.88
N THR A 162 -13.01 12.57 -2.02
CA THR A 162 -12.55 13.33 -0.84
C THR A 162 -13.72 13.87 -0.02
N LEU A 163 -14.78 14.36 -0.66
CA LEU A 163 -15.98 14.83 0.04
C LEU A 163 -16.69 13.70 0.79
N LEU A 164 -16.84 12.53 0.17
CA LEU A 164 -17.42 11.36 0.83
C LEU A 164 -16.56 10.89 2.00
N ALA A 165 -15.24 10.84 1.84
CA ALA A 165 -14.32 10.47 2.92
C ALA A 165 -14.35 11.47 4.08
N LEU A 166 -14.41 12.77 3.77
CA LEU A 166 -14.53 13.83 4.77
C LEU A 166 -15.85 13.70 5.56
N TRP A 167 -16.95 13.42 4.87
CA TRP A 167 -18.25 13.18 5.50
C TRP A 167 -18.21 11.99 6.47
N LEU A 168 -17.54 10.89 6.11
CA LEU A 168 -17.33 9.74 6.99
C LEU A 168 -16.46 10.07 8.22
N ILE A 169 -15.42 10.88 8.04
CA ILE A 169 -14.53 11.32 9.13
C ILE A 169 -15.31 12.17 10.15
N LEU A 170 -16.14 13.10 9.67
CA LEU A 170 -16.93 13.99 10.54
C LEU A 170 -18.01 13.24 11.34
N HIS A 171 -18.63 12.21 10.76
CA HIS A 171 -19.75 11.49 11.37
C HIS A 171 -19.40 10.07 11.87
N GLN A 172 -18.13 9.79 12.17
CA GLN A 172 -17.63 8.45 12.54
C GLN A 172 -18.41 7.77 13.69
N GLU A 173 -18.86 8.52 14.69
CA GLU A 173 -19.57 7.96 15.84
C GLU A 173 -20.99 7.49 15.50
N HIS A 174 -21.63 8.12 14.52
CA HIS A 174 -22.95 7.72 14.06
C HIS A 174 -22.84 6.42 13.26
N PHE A 175 -21.87 6.33 12.35
CA PHE A 175 -21.68 5.15 11.49
C PHE A 175 -21.29 3.90 12.27
N ARG A 176 -20.45 4.02 13.31
CA ARG A 176 -20.10 2.88 14.18
C ARG A 176 -21.30 2.29 14.94
N LYS A 177 -22.40 3.04 15.11
CA LYS A 177 -23.61 2.52 15.78
C LYS A 177 -24.45 1.64 14.86
N LEU A 178 -24.32 1.79 13.54
CA LEU A 178 -25.14 1.08 12.55
C LEU A 178 -24.76 -0.40 12.37
N LYS A 179 -23.66 -0.87 12.98
CA LYS A 179 -23.21 -2.28 13.07
C LYS A 179 -23.42 -3.07 11.76
N ASN A 180 -22.95 -2.51 10.66
CA ASN A 180 -22.97 -3.16 9.36
C ASN A 180 -21.52 -3.38 8.91
N GLU A 181 -21.18 -4.62 8.55
CA GLU A 181 -19.80 -5.01 8.22
C GLU A 181 -19.19 -4.14 7.12
N LEU A 182 -19.98 -3.77 6.10
CA LEU A 182 -19.54 -2.90 5.01
C LEU A 182 -19.25 -1.47 5.49
N ILE A 183 -20.06 -0.96 6.40
CA ILE A 183 -19.91 0.39 6.96
C ILE A 183 -18.70 0.40 7.92
N ASP A 184 -18.52 -0.65 8.71
CA ASP A 184 -17.39 -0.77 9.63
C ASP A 184 -16.05 -0.82 8.85
N MET A 185 -15.98 -1.60 7.75
CA MET A 185 -14.81 -1.58 6.85
C MET A 185 -14.53 -0.17 6.31
N LEU A 186 -15.57 0.53 5.86
CA LEU A 186 -15.45 1.87 5.29
C LEU A 186 -14.98 2.90 6.33
N VAL A 187 -15.50 2.81 7.56
CA VAL A 187 -15.11 3.66 8.68
C VAL A 187 -13.66 3.39 9.09
N ASP A 188 -13.24 2.14 9.15
CA ASP A 188 -11.85 1.79 9.48
C ASP A 188 -10.88 2.27 8.39
N GLY A 189 -11.29 2.24 7.12
CA GLY A 189 -10.54 2.75 5.98
C GLY A 189 -10.66 4.26 5.69
N ARG A 190 -11.37 5.03 6.50
CA ARG A 190 -11.73 6.44 6.20
C ARG A 190 -10.55 7.35 5.81
N TYR A 191 -9.42 7.23 6.50
CA TYR A 191 -8.22 8.03 6.21
C TYR A 191 -7.52 7.60 4.92
N ILE A 192 -7.63 6.32 4.56
CA ILE A 192 -7.06 5.77 3.32
C ILE A 192 -7.83 6.35 2.13
N ILE A 193 -9.16 6.30 2.17
CA ILE A 193 -10.03 6.84 1.12
C ILE A 193 -9.84 8.36 0.98
N PHE A 194 -9.69 9.06 2.11
CA PHE A 194 -9.40 10.50 2.11
C PHE A 194 -8.09 10.82 1.37
N LEU A 195 -7.01 10.10 1.68
CA LEU A 195 -5.72 10.28 1.00
C LEU A 195 -5.78 9.87 -0.48
N MET A 196 -6.46 8.77 -0.81
CA MET A 196 -6.67 8.33 -2.19
C MET A 196 -7.37 9.40 -3.02
N GLY A 197 -8.41 10.02 -2.48
CA GLY A 197 -9.10 11.13 -3.14
C GLY A 197 -8.19 12.36 -3.32
N LEU A 198 -7.41 12.75 -2.30
CA LEU A 198 -6.54 13.92 -2.36
C LEU A 198 -5.43 13.74 -3.41
N PHE A 199 -4.78 12.57 -3.42
CA PHE A 199 -3.80 12.27 -4.46
C PHE A 199 -4.45 12.15 -5.84
N SER A 200 -5.68 11.63 -5.96
CA SER A 200 -6.42 11.59 -7.22
C SER A 200 -6.71 12.97 -7.80
N ILE A 201 -6.99 13.97 -6.94
CA ILE A 201 -7.12 15.36 -7.38
C ILE A 201 -5.78 15.85 -7.94
N TYR A 202 -4.69 15.61 -7.21
CA TYR A 202 -3.35 16.00 -7.67
C TYR A 202 -2.98 15.36 -9.02
N THR A 203 -3.15 14.04 -9.17
CA THR A 203 -2.83 13.34 -10.44
C THR A 203 -3.79 13.72 -11.55
N GLY A 204 -5.07 13.94 -11.26
CA GLY A 204 -6.06 14.42 -12.23
C GLY A 204 -5.72 15.81 -12.77
N LEU A 205 -5.22 16.70 -11.91
CA LEU A 205 -4.69 18.01 -12.32
C LEU A 205 -3.42 17.88 -13.17
N ILE A 206 -2.52 16.94 -12.88
CA ILE A 206 -1.33 16.65 -13.70
C ILE A 206 -1.73 16.07 -15.07
N TYR A 207 -2.73 15.20 -15.13
CA TYR A 207 -3.27 14.69 -16.40
C TYR A 207 -4.12 15.74 -17.14
N ASN A 208 -4.46 16.83 -16.46
CA ASN A 208 -5.36 17.88 -16.94
C ASN A 208 -6.71 17.31 -17.40
N ASP A 209 -7.28 16.42 -16.57
CA ASP A 209 -8.56 15.76 -16.82
C ASP A 209 -9.49 15.90 -15.61
N CYS A 210 -10.67 16.48 -15.86
CA CYS A 210 -11.76 16.62 -14.92
C CYS A 210 -13.07 16.26 -15.63
N PHE A 211 -13.66 15.11 -15.27
CA PHE A 211 -14.85 14.58 -15.94
C PHE A 211 -14.71 14.55 -17.48
N SER A 212 -13.56 14.09 -18.01
CA SER A 212 -13.20 14.06 -19.44
C SER A 212 -12.95 15.42 -20.10
N LYS A 213 -12.89 16.51 -19.33
CA LYS A 213 -12.64 17.88 -19.81
C LYS A 213 -11.33 18.41 -19.26
N SER A 214 -10.65 19.22 -20.07
CA SER A 214 -9.34 19.79 -19.76
C SER A 214 -9.45 21.27 -19.42
N PHE A 215 -8.63 21.74 -18.49
CA PHE A 215 -8.59 23.13 -18.07
C PHE A 215 -7.49 23.89 -18.82
N ASN A 216 -7.85 25.02 -19.46
CA ASN A 216 -6.87 25.91 -20.07
C ASN A 216 -6.46 27.04 -19.10
N VAL A 217 -5.61 26.71 -18.11
CA VAL A 217 -5.20 27.66 -17.07
C VAL A 217 -4.08 28.62 -17.55
N PHE A 218 -3.04 28.08 -18.18
CA PHE A 218 -1.84 28.83 -18.56
C PHE A 218 -1.75 29.25 -20.04
N GLY A 219 -2.76 28.90 -20.85
CA GLY A 219 -2.68 29.02 -22.32
C GLY A 219 -1.97 27.83 -22.97
N SER A 220 -2.49 27.37 -24.11
CA SER A 220 -1.90 26.26 -24.89
C SER A 220 -0.51 26.65 -25.40
N SER A 221 0.44 25.72 -25.32
CA SER A 221 1.78 25.88 -25.93
C SER A 221 1.76 25.64 -27.44
N TRP A 222 0.64 25.12 -27.95
CA TRP A 222 0.37 24.95 -29.37
C TRP A 222 -0.48 26.09 -29.91
N SER A 223 -0.07 26.64 -31.06
CA SER A 223 -0.77 27.69 -31.76
C SER A 223 -1.01 27.32 -33.22
N VAL A 224 -2.24 27.57 -33.70
CA VAL A 224 -2.64 27.24 -35.08
C VAL A 224 -2.31 28.39 -36.05
N ARG A 225 -2.09 29.61 -35.55
CA ARG A 225 -1.91 30.83 -36.36
C ARG A 225 -0.77 30.71 -37.40
N PRO A 226 0.40 30.15 -37.07
CA PRO A 226 1.53 30.07 -38.01
C PRO A 226 1.32 29.09 -39.16
N MET A 227 0.27 28.25 -39.11
CA MET A 227 -0.12 27.39 -40.22
C MET A 227 -0.82 28.14 -41.35
N PHE A 228 -1.34 29.34 -41.09
CA PHE A 228 -2.04 30.19 -42.07
C PHE A 228 -1.22 31.41 -42.52
N HIS A 229 -0.49 32.06 -41.61
CA HIS A 229 0.27 33.29 -41.92
C HIS A 229 1.68 33.28 -41.28
N PRO A 230 2.74 33.81 -41.94
CA PRO A 230 2.81 34.37 -43.30
C PRO A 230 3.25 33.39 -44.41
N HIS A 231 3.77 32.19 -44.07
CA HIS A 231 4.21 31.16 -45.03
C HIS A 231 3.77 29.75 -44.60
N GLY A 232 2.55 29.63 -44.07
CA GLY A 232 2.02 28.35 -43.65
C GLY A 232 1.48 27.52 -44.83
N PRO A 233 1.45 26.19 -44.73
CA PRO A 233 0.99 25.30 -45.80
C PRO A 233 -0.54 25.27 -45.96
N TRP A 234 -1.31 25.91 -45.06
CA TRP A 234 -2.77 25.87 -45.09
C TRP A 234 -3.37 27.13 -45.73
N THR A 235 -4.19 26.92 -46.75
CA THR A 235 -5.06 27.93 -47.38
C THR A 235 -6.53 27.67 -47.04
N ASN A 236 -7.39 28.66 -47.28
CA ASN A 236 -8.84 28.51 -47.06
C ASN A 236 -9.43 27.31 -47.80
N ASP A 237 -8.91 26.96 -48.99
CA ASP A 237 -9.36 25.79 -49.76
C ASP A 237 -9.08 24.48 -49.00
N THR A 238 -7.91 24.35 -48.36
CA THR A 238 -7.56 23.16 -47.56
C THR A 238 -8.48 22.96 -46.35
N LEU A 239 -9.04 24.04 -45.80
CA LEU A 239 -10.00 23.98 -44.69
C LEU A 239 -11.37 23.45 -45.13
N HIS A 240 -11.76 23.73 -46.38
CA HIS A 240 -13.02 23.26 -46.95
C HIS A 240 -12.91 21.82 -47.48
N ASP A 241 -11.73 21.44 -48.00
CA ASP A 241 -11.52 20.13 -48.62
C ASP A 241 -11.15 19.01 -47.64
N SER A 242 -10.56 19.33 -46.47
CA SER A 242 -10.04 18.31 -45.54
C SER A 242 -10.75 18.27 -44.18
N GLY A 243 -11.25 17.09 -43.79
CA GLY A 243 -11.91 16.87 -42.49
C GLY A 243 -10.94 16.70 -41.31
N HIS A 244 -9.67 16.38 -41.57
CA HIS A 244 -8.63 16.25 -40.55
C HIS A 244 -7.34 16.90 -41.01
N LEU A 245 -6.81 17.79 -40.17
CA LEU A 245 -5.57 18.53 -40.38
C LEU A 245 -4.54 18.17 -39.32
N HIS A 246 -3.26 18.12 -39.72
CA HIS A 246 -2.14 17.80 -38.84
C HIS A 246 -1.23 19.02 -38.64
N LEU A 247 -1.00 19.41 -37.39
CA LEU A 247 -0.07 20.47 -37.05
C LEU A 247 1.36 19.94 -37.15
N ASP A 248 2.17 20.51 -38.05
CA ASP A 248 3.60 20.19 -38.13
C ASP A 248 4.38 20.90 -37.01
N PRO A 249 5.02 20.17 -36.09
CA PRO A 249 5.82 20.76 -35.01
C PRO A 249 7.10 21.45 -35.49
N LEU A 250 7.56 21.20 -36.73
CA LEU A 250 8.78 21.79 -37.28
C LEU A 250 8.59 23.23 -37.76
N VAL A 251 7.34 23.64 -38.03
CA VAL A 251 7.02 25.00 -38.46
C VAL A 251 7.13 25.95 -37.27
N SER A 252 7.94 27.01 -37.42
CA SER A 252 8.23 27.98 -36.37
C SER A 252 6.96 28.64 -35.84
N GLY A 253 6.74 28.55 -34.52
CA GLY A 253 5.63 29.18 -33.81
C GLY A 253 4.41 28.29 -33.62
N VAL A 254 4.31 27.15 -34.31
CA VAL A 254 3.20 26.18 -34.10
C VAL A 254 3.31 25.55 -32.74
N TYR A 255 4.52 25.12 -32.40
CA TYR A 255 4.91 24.87 -31.03
C TYR A 255 5.70 26.07 -30.54
N SER A 256 5.32 26.63 -29.37
CA SER A 256 5.98 27.79 -28.76
C SER A 256 7.45 27.54 -28.38
N GLY A 257 7.88 26.27 -28.38
CA GLY A 257 9.22 25.84 -27.96
C GLY A 257 9.31 25.53 -26.47
N ASN A 258 8.31 25.95 -25.67
CA ASN A 258 8.26 25.72 -24.23
C ASN A 258 7.16 24.70 -23.90
N PRO A 259 7.41 23.71 -23.02
CA PRO A 259 6.38 22.79 -22.56
C PRO A 259 5.34 23.51 -21.70
N TYR A 260 4.14 22.93 -21.64
CA TYR A 260 3.07 23.44 -20.78
C TYR A 260 3.55 23.47 -19.31
N PRO A 261 3.36 24.58 -18.57
CA PRO A 261 4.00 24.74 -17.25
C PRO A 261 3.60 23.69 -16.21
N PHE A 262 2.39 23.13 -16.30
CA PHE A 262 1.87 22.21 -15.29
C PHE A 262 0.94 21.15 -15.91
N GLY A 263 1.38 19.90 -15.94
CA GLY A 263 0.60 18.79 -16.46
C GLY A 263 0.61 18.69 -17.99
N VAL A 264 -0.45 18.11 -18.57
CA VAL A 264 -0.58 17.90 -20.01
C VAL A 264 -1.29 19.10 -20.68
N ASP A 265 -0.81 19.49 -21.86
CA ASP A 265 -1.39 20.59 -22.62
C ASP A 265 -2.89 20.34 -22.94
N PRO A 266 -3.79 21.32 -22.70
CA PRO A 266 -5.22 21.19 -22.99
C PRO A 266 -5.57 20.85 -24.44
N ILE A 267 -4.71 21.20 -25.40
CA ILE A 267 -4.99 20.97 -26.83
C ILE A 267 -5.19 19.49 -27.15
N TRP A 268 -4.55 18.60 -26.40
CA TRP A 268 -4.63 17.16 -26.58
C TRP A 268 -6.03 16.60 -26.32
N ASN A 269 -6.89 17.29 -25.58
CA ASN A 269 -8.25 16.79 -25.36
C ASN A 269 -9.13 16.91 -26.62
N ILE A 270 -8.84 17.89 -27.47
CA ILE A 270 -9.56 18.16 -28.73
C ILE A 270 -8.94 17.38 -29.90
N ALA A 271 -7.67 16.98 -29.77
CA ALA A 271 -6.95 16.28 -30.83
C ALA A 271 -7.46 14.84 -31.07
N SER A 272 -7.51 14.42 -32.35
CA SER A 272 -7.89 13.06 -32.74
C SER A 272 -6.84 12.02 -32.33
N ASN A 273 -5.56 12.40 -32.31
CA ASN A 273 -4.43 11.53 -31.97
C ASN A 273 -4.10 11.49 -30.46
N LYS A 274 -5.00 11.95 -29.59
CA LYS A 274 -4.78 12.03 -28.13
C LYS A 274 -4.39 10.71 -27.49
N LEU A 275 -5.03 9.62 -27.94
CA LEU A 275 -4.81 8.29 -27.37
C LEU A 275 -3.40 7.79 -27.65
N SER A 276 -2.86 8.05 -28.84
CA SER A 276 -1.50 7.64 -29.19
C SER A 276 -0.45 8.37 -28.33
N PHE A 277 -0.63 9.68 -28.13
CA PHE A 277 0.26 10.48 -27.29
C PHE A 277 0.17 10.07 -25.81
N LEU A 278 -1.04 10.05 -25.25
CA LEU A 278 -1.25 9.73 -23.83
C LEU A 278 -0.87 8.30 -23.47
N ASN A 279 -1.11 7.32 -24.35
CA ASN A 279 -0.71 5.94 -24.10
C ASN A 279 0.82 5.78 -24.05
N SER A 280 1.54 6.44 -24.97
CA SER A 280 3.00 6.45 -24.98
C SER A 280 3.57 7.10 -23.73
N TYR A 281 2.96 8.21 -23.27
CA TYR A 281 3.34 8.87 -22.02
C TYR A 281 3.07 7.99 -20.79
N LYS A 282 1.83 7.49 -20.64
CA LYS A 282 1.41 6.69 -19.48
C LYS A 282 2.20 5.38 -19.35
N MET A 283 2.49 4.71 -20.45
CA MET A 283 3.32 3.49 -20.44
C MET A 283 4.75 3.76 -19.96
N LYS A 284 5.37 4.87 -20.39
CA LYS A 284 6.74 5.21 -19.97
C LYS A 284 6.78 5.64 -18.50
N MET A 285 5.80 6.45 -18.10
CA MET A 285 5.67 6.92 -16.73
C MET A 285 5.40 5.76 -15.76
N SER A 286 4.56 4.77 -16.12
CA SER A 286 4.33 3.58 -15.30
C SER A 286 5.57 2.73 -15.10
N VAL A 287 6.40 2.56 -16.14
CA VAL A 287 7.69 1.85 -16.04
C VAL A 287 8.65 2.59 -15.09
N ILE A 288 8.76 3.91 -15.21
CA ILE A 288 9.63 4.71 -14.33
C ILE A 288 9.20 4.58 -12.86
N MET A 289 7.92 4.78 -12.56
CA MET A 289 7.41 4.68 -11.20
C MET A 289 7.51 3.24 -10.65
N GLY A 290 7.22 2.23 -11.47
CA GLY A 290 7.30 0.83 -11.07
C GLY A 290 8.72 0.43 -10.66
N VAL A 291 9.72 0.75 -11.49
CA VAL A 291 11.12 0.42 -11.19
C VAL A 291 11.64 1.24 -10.02
N ALA A 292 11.26 2.52 -9.90
CA ALA A 292 11.61 3.33 -8.73
C ALA A 292 11.03 2.76 -7.42
N HIS A 293 9.76 2.33 -7.43
CA HIS A 293 9.11 1.71 -6.28
C HIS A 293 9.73 0.36 -5.90
N MET A 294 10.06 -0.49 -6.89
CA MET A 294 10.77 -1.75 -6.64
C MET A 294 12.18 -1.51 -6.08
N LEU A 295 12.94 -0.57 -6.65
CA LEU A 295 14.27 -0.23 -6.15
C LEU A 295 14.21 0.28 -4.71
N PHE A 296 13.21 1.10 -4.37
CA PHE A 296 12.96 1.54 -3.00
C PHE A 296 12.66 0.36 -2.05
N GLY A 297 11.87 -0.64 -2.48
CA GLY A 297 11.66 -1.85 -1.69
C GLY A 297 12.95 -2.62 -1.41
N VAL A 298 13.79 -2.79 -2.43
CA VAL A 298 15.09 -3.46 -2.29
C VAL A 298 16.03 -2.67 -1.36
N THR A 299 16.05 -1.33 -1.40
CA THR A 299 16.89 -0.54 -0.49
C THR A 299 16.47 -0.64 0.98
N LEU A 300 15.19 -0.90 1.28
CA LEU A 300 14.76 -1.18 2.66
C LEU A 300 15.36 -2.48 3.21
N SER A 301 15.60 -3.48 2.35
CA SER A 301 16.26 -4.73 2.77
C SER A 301 17.69 -4.49 3.29
N LEU A 302 18.40 -3.50 2.73
CA LEU A 302 19.73 -3.10 3.22
C LEU A 302 19.68 -2.62 4.66
N VAL A 303 18.67 -1.81 5.01
CA VAL A 303 18.51 -1.28 6.36
C VAL A 303 18.25 -2.43 7.35
N ASN A 304 17.45 -3.42 6.96
CA ASN A 304 17.26 -4.65 7.75
C ASN A 304 18.59 -5.41 7.95
N TYR A 305 19.36 -5.66 6.89
CA TYR A 305 20.63 -6.39 7.02
C TYR A 305 21.66 -5.64 7.89
N ILE A 306 21.69 -4.31 7.83
CA ILE A 306 22.53 -3.48 8.69
C ILE A 306 22.08 -3.59 10.15
N PHE A 307 20.77 -3.49 10.41
CA PHE A 307 20.20 -3.59 11.75
C PHE A 307 20.51 -4.94 12.42
N PHE A 308 20.31 -6.05 11.70
CA PHE A 308 20.64 -7.41 12.18
C PHE A 308 22.14 -7.75 12.11
N ARG A 309 23.01 -6.81 11.70
CA ARG A 309 24.47 -6.98 11.55
C ARG A 309 24.88 -8.13 10.63
N ASN A 310 24.03 -8.49 9.67
CA ASN A 310 24.27 -9.57 8.71
C ASN A 310 24.97 -9.06 7.45
N LEU A 311 26.22 -8.61 7.59
CA LEU A 311 27.03 -8.07 6.48
C LEU A 311 27.24 -9.07 5.33
N LYS A 312 27.14 -10.37 5.62
CA LYS A 312 27.25 -11.44 4.61
C LYS A 312 26.09 -11.38 3.62
N ASP A 313 24.88 -11.16 4.10
CA ASP A 313 23.70 -11.08 3.24
C ASP A 313 23.69 -9.79 2.39
N VAL A 314 24.28 -8.70 2.90
CA VAL A 314 24.50 -7.48 2.10
C VAL A 314 25.34 -7.77 0.85
N ALA A 315 26.48 -8.43 1.03
CA ALA A 315 27.40 -8.71 -0.08
C ALA A 315 26.89 -9.80 -1.03
N LEU A 316 26.16 -10.80 -0.51
CA LEU A 316 25.75 -11.98 -1.27
C LEU A 316 24.39 -11.84 -1.94
N GLN A 317 23.48 -11.03 -1.38
CA GLN A 317 22.10 -10.90 -1.84
C GLN A 317 21.82 -9.47 -2.33
N PHE A 318 21.96 -8.47 -1.45
CA PHE A 318 21.58 -7.09 -1.77
C PHE A 318 22.38 -6.49 -2.93
N ILE A 319 23.72 -6.57 -2.90
CA ILE A 319 24.57 -5.98 -3.95
C ILE A 319 24.27 -6.58 -5.33
N PRO A 320 24.27 -7.93 -5.51
CA PRO A 320 23.95 -8.53 -6.80
C PRO A 320 22.52 -8.21 -7.28
N GLU A 321 21.54 -8.18 -6.38
CA GLU A 321 20.14 -7.85 -6.70
C GLU A 321 19.99 -6.42 -7.24
N VAL A 322 20.63 -5.44 -6.58
CA VAL A 322 20.64 -4.04 -7.03
C VAL A 322 21.37 -3.88 -8.35
N ILE A 323 22.55 -4.51 -8.51
CA ILE A 323 23.31 -4.46 -9.78
C ILE A 323 22.49 -5.05 -10.92
N PHE A 324 21.86 -6.21 -10.71
CA PHE A 324 20.99 -6.84 -11.69
C PHE A 324 19.83 -5.92 -12.09
N MET A 325 19.08 -5.39 -11.12
CA MET A 325 17.95 -4.49 -11.37
C MET A 325 18.35 -3.20 -12.08
N LEU A 326 19.43 -2.54 -11.66
CA LEU A 326 19.90 -1.30 -12.28
C LEU A 326 20.47 -1.52 -13.69
N SER A 327 21.13 -2.65 -13.93
CA SER A 327 21.75 -2.94 -15.24
C SER A 327 20.73 -3.09 -16.37
N LEU A 328 19.56 -3.68 -16.09
CA LEU A 328 18.49 -3.88 -17.07
C LEU A 328 17.45 -2.76 -17.00
N PHE A 329 16.74 -2.66 -15.87
CA PHE A 329 15.60 -1.75 -15.74
C PHE A 329 16.03 -0.31 -15.47
N GLY A 330 17.13 -0.10 -14.74
CA GLY A 330 17.72 1.23 -14.57
C GLY A 330 18.20 1.81 -15.90
N TYR A 331 18.81 0.99 -16.75
CA TYR A 331 19.19 1.40 -18.11
C TYR A 331 17.97 1.69 -19.00
N LEU A 332 16.89 0.93 -18.88
CA LEU A 332 15.64 1.22 -19.57
C LEU A 332 15.07 2.60 -19.19
N ILE A 333 15.06 2.95 -17.90
CA ILE A 333 14.67 4.30 -17.44
C ILE A 333 15.59 5.35 -18.05
N PHE A 334 16.91 5.12 -18.02
CA PHE A 334 17.88 6.03 -18.63
C PHE A 334 17.58 6.28 -20.11
N LEU A 335 17.27 5.25 -20.89
CA LEU A 335 16.90 5.39 -22.31
C LEU A 335 15.63 6.22 -22.50
N ILE A 336 14.62 6.03 -21.64
CA ILE A 336 13.38 6.81 -21.70
C ILE A 336 13.65 8.29 -21.43
N LEU A 337 14.37 8.61 -20.35
CA LEU A 337 14.70 9.98 -19.97
C LEU A 337 15.61 10.65 -21.00
N TYR A 338 16.63 9.93 -21.47
CA TYR A 338 17.53 10.43 -22.50
C TYR A 338 16.79 10.74 -23.80
N LYS A 339 15.87 9.86 -24.23
CA LYS A 339 15.03 10.11 -25.42
C LYS A 339 14.11 11.33 -25.23
N TRP A 340 13.65 11.64 -24.02
CA TRP A 340 12.88 12.85 -23.75
C TRP A 340 13.72 14.13 -23.78
N CYS A 341 15.01 14.06 -23.46
CA CYS A 341 15.90 15.21 -23.48
C CYS A 341 16.48 15.54 -24.86
N VAL A 342 16.67 14.55 -25.73
CA VAL A 342 17.29 14.75 -27.06
C VAL A 342 16.23 15.03 -28.13
N VAL A 343 16.32 16.20 -28.75
CA VAL A 343 15.48 16.56 -29.91
C VAL A 343 16.00 15.82 -31.16
N MET A 344 15.33 14.75 -31.54
CA MET A 344 15.63 13.99 -32.77
C MET A 344 14.56 14.28 -33.84
N LYS A 345 14.96 14.26 -35.12
CA LYS A 345 14.00 14.30 -36.24
C LYS A 345 13.14 13.03 -36.21
N SER A 346 11.83 13.19 -36.45
CA SER A 346 10.82 12.12 -36.32
C SER A 346 11.21 10.82 -37.05
N GLU A 347 11.75 10.95 -38.27
CA GLU A 347 12.16 9.81 -39.13
C GLU A 347 13.33 9.00 -38.56
N SER A 348 14.17 9.62 -37.74
CA SER A 348 15.37 9.03 -37.15
C SER A 348 15.18 8.56 -35.71
N ALA A 349 13.97 8.60 -35.16
CA ALA A 349 13.74 8.31 -33.75
C ALA A 349 13.57 6.80 -33.51
N PRO A 350 14.54 6.10 -32.87
CA PRO A 350 14.46 4.64 -32.70
C PRO A 350 13.37 4.26 -31.69
N SER A 351 12.78 3.07 -31.86
CA SER A 351 11.84 2.52 -30.89
C SER A 351 12.62 1.95 -29.69
N ILE A 352 12.30 2.42 -28.48
CA ILE A 352 12.99 2.01 -27.24
C ILE A 352 12.82 0.50 -27.02
N LEU A 353 11.64 -0.04 -27.33
CA LEU A 353 11.35 -1.47 -27.17
C LEU A 353 12.26 -2.33 -28.05
N LEU A 354 12.41 -2.00 -29.34
CA LEU A 354 13.27 -2.76 -30.26
C LEU A 354 14.73 -2.69 -29.82
N LEU A 355 15.19 -1.52 -29.40
CA LEU A 355 16.54 -1.32 -28.91
C LEU A 355 16.82 -2.14 -27.63
N PHE A 356 15.82 -2.30 -26.76
CA PHE A 356 15.92 -3.15 -25.57
C PHE A 356 15.91 -4.64 -25.93
N ILE A 357 15.09 -5.07 -26.90
CA ILE A 357 15.09 -6.46 -27.41
C ILE A 357 16.44 -6.81 -28.05
N ASN A 358 16.94 -5.93 -28.93
CA ASN A 358 18.21 -6.09 -29.62
C ASN A 358 19.40 -6.10 -28.66
N MET A 359 19.34 -5.33 -27.56
CA MET A 359 20.31 -5.38 -26.48
C MET A 359 20.42 -6.79 -25.87
N MET A 360 19.30 -7.47 -25.61
CA MET A 360 19.28 -8.82 -25.04
C MET A 360 19.71 -9.90 -26.03
N LEU A 361 19.43 -9.72 -27.33
CA LEU A 361 19.81 -10.65 -28.40
C LEU A 361 21.21 -10.42 -28.97
N PHE A 362 21.92 -9.38 -28.50
CA PHE A 362 23.21 -8.92 -29.06
C PHE A 362 23.18 -8.63 -30.57
N ASP A 363 22.01 -8.27 -31.11
CA ASP A 363 21.85 -7.95 -32.53
C ASP A 363 22.03 -6.44 -32.77
N TYR A 364 23.22 -6.07 -33.25
CA TYR A 364 23.58 -4.69 -33.59
C TYR A 364 23.77 -4.51 -35.11
N SER A 365 23.22 -5.44 -35.91
CA SER A 365 23.45 -5.52 -37.35
C SER A 365 22.52 -4.58 -38.15
N SER A 366 21.38 -4.20 -37.58
CA SER A 366 20.44 -3.28 -38.21
C SER A 366 20.97 -1.85 -38.21
N GLU A 367 20.79 -1.14 -39.33
CA GLU A 367 21.07 0.30 -39.54
C GLU A 367 20.20 1.23 -38.66
N GLY A 368 19.85 0.80 -37.45
CA GLY A 368 19.13 1.59 -36.47
C GLY A 368 20.01 2.73 -35.98
N THR A 369 19.47 3.94 -36.02
CA THR A 369 20.10 5.14 -35.45
C THR A 369 20.46 4.91 -33.99
N VAL A 370 21.75 5.01 -33.68
CA VAL A 370 22.26 4.92 -32.32
C VAL A 370 21.87 6.19 -31.54
N LEU A 371 21.35 6.06 -30.32
CA LEU A 371 20.95 7.22 -29.50
C LEU A 371 22.14 8.03 -28.99
N TYR A 372 23.26 7.36 -28.72
CA TYR A 372 24.50 7.99 -28.27
C TYR A 372 25.73 7.21 -28.71
N ARG A 373 26.86 7.91 -28.89
CA ARG A 373 28.08 7.39 -29.54
C ARG A 373 28.65 6.11 -28.91
N THR A 374 28.46 5.91 -27.60
CA THR A 374 29.00 4.77 -26.84
C THR A 374 27.95 3.72 -26.47
N GLN A 375 26.82 3.64 -27.19
CA GLN A 375 25.71 2.77 -26.82
C GLN A 375 26.05 1.28 -26.85
N LYS A 376 26.63 0.79 -27.96
CA LYS A 376 26.97 -0.63 -28.14
C LYS A 376 27.86 -1.20 -27.02
N PRO A 377 29.02 -0.61 -26.66
CA PRO A 377 29.86 -1.17 -25.60
C PRO A 377 29.18 -1.14 -24.22
N VAL A 378 28.37 -0.11 -23.93
CA VAL A 378 27.63 -0.02 -22.66
C VAL A 378 26.56 -1.11 -22.56
N GLN A 379 25.79 -1.35 -23.62
CA GLN A 379 24.75 -2.39 -23.62
C GLN A 379 25.33 -3.79 -23.43
N ILE A 380 26.41 -4.12 -24.14
CA ILE A 380 27.10 -5.40 -23.99
C ILE A 380 27.62 -5.56 -22.55
N PHE A 381 28.27 -4.54 -21.99
CA PHE A 381 28.77 -4.58 -20.62
C PHE A 381 27.65 -4.83 -19.60
N LEU A 382 26.53 -4.11 -19.71
CA LEU A 382 25.41 -4.25 -18.77
C LEU A 382 24.77 -5.65 -18.83
N VAL A 383 24.56 -6.21 -20.01
CA VAL A 383 23.99 -7.57 -20.15
C VAL A 383 24.94 -8.62 -19.59
N VAL A 384 26.25 -8.53 -19.88
CA VAL A 384 27.25 -9.46 -19.33
C VAL A 384 27.27 -9.40 -17.80
N VAL A 385 27.25 -8.20 -17.22
CA VAL A 385 27.18 -8.02 -15.76
C VAL A 385 25.89 -8.63 -15.21
N ALA A 386 24.73 -8.39 -15.84
CA ALA A 386 23.45 -8.95 -15.42
C ALA A 386 23.47 -10.49 -15.41
N VAL A 387 24.00 -11.10 -16.47
CA VAL A 387 24.12 -12.57 -16.60
C VAL A 387 25.06 -13.15 -15.53
N LEU A 388 26.16 -12.46 -15.19
CA LEU A 388 27.07 -12.89 -14.12
C LEU A 388 26.44 -12.82 -12.72
N MET A 389 25.50 -11.91 -12.48
CA MET A 389 24.82 -11.81 -11.18
C MET A 389 23.82 -12.95 -10.93
N VAL A 390 23.28 -13.58 -11.97
CA VAL A 390 22.33 -14.72 -11.83
C VAL A 390 22.94 -15.92 -11.10
N PRO A 391 24.08 -16.51 -11.54
CA PRO A 391 24.69 -17.62 -10.81
C PRO A 391 25.22 -17.19 -9.44
N TRP A 392 25.60 -15.92 -9.26
CA TRP A 392 26.02 -15.39 -7.97
C TRP A 392 24.88 -15.46 -6.95
N LEU A 393 23.70 -14.92 -7.29
CA LEU A 393 22.51 -14.93 -6.42
C LEU A 393 22.08 -16.37 -6.09
N LEU A 394 22.16 -17.28 -7.06
CA LEU A 394 21.69 -18.65 -6.89
C LEU A 394 22.65 -19.50 -6.04
N PHE A 395 23.96 -19.43 -6.29
CA PHE A 395 24.91 -20.39 -5.71
C PHE A 395 25.75 -19.83 -4.56
N ALA A 396 25.99 -18.52 -4.48
CA ALA A 396 26.97 -17.99 -3.53
C ALA A 396 26.59 -18.26 -2.07
N LYS A 397 25.34 -18.00 -1.68
CA LYS A 397 24.87 -18.20 -0.30
C LYS A 397 24.80 -19.67 0.11
N PRO A 398 24.18 -20.59 -0.68
CA PRO A 398 24.17 -22.02 -0.36
C PRO A 398 25.57 -22.64 -0.25
N LEU A 399 26.50 -22.30 -1.16
CA LEU A 399 27.86 -22.84 -1.14
C LEU A 399 28.64 -22.38 0.11
N LEU A 400 28.46 -21.13 0.54
CA LEU A 400 29.09 -20.63 1.76
C LEU A 400 28.54 -21.29 3.03
N LEU A 401 27.23 -21.55 3.08
CA LEU A 401 26.61 -22.29 4.17
C LEU A 401 27.07 -23.75 4.20
N TYR A 402 27.14 -24.41 3.04
CA TYR A 402 27.65 -25.77 2.91
C TYR A 402 29.10 -25.89 3.40
N ARG A 403 29.97 -24.95 3.01
CA ARG A 403 31.37 -24.91 3.47
C ARG A 403 31.47 -24.76 4.99
N LYS A 404 30.70 -23.86 5.60
CA LYS A 404 30.66 -23.71 7.06
C LYS A 404 30.19 -24.99 7.75
N HIS A 405 29.14 -25.61 7.24
CA HIS A 405 28.60 -26.85 7.82
C HIS A 405 29.62 -28.00 7.76
N LYS A 406 30.36 -28.12 6.64
CA LYS A 406 31.44 -29.11 6.50
C LYS A 406 32.59 -28.84 7.47
N GLN A 407 32.99 -27.58 7.67
CA GLN A 407 34.01 -27.20 8.64
C GLN A 407 33.58 -27.53 10.08
N LEU A 408 32.33 -27.22 10.45
CA LEU A 408 31.79 -27.56 11.77
C LEU A 408 31.79 -29.07 12.02
N LYS A 409 31.41 -29.87 11.01
CA LYS A 409 31.47 -31.35 11.08
C LYS A 409 32.88 -31.89 11.26
N LEU A 410 33.87 -31.27 10.63
CA LEU A 410 35.27 -31.69 10.76
C LEU A 410 35.82 -31.36 12.16
N VAL A 411 35.45 -30.20 12.73
CA VAL A 411 35.82 -29.83 14.09
C VAL A 411 35.17 -30.77 15.12
N SER A 412 33.89 -31.08 14.97
CA SER A 412 33.19 -32.03 15.87
C SER A 412 33.64 -33.48 15.75
N GLN A 413 34.51 -33.82 14.78
CA GLN A 413 35.12 -35.14 14.65
C GLN A 413 36.54 -35.18 15.24
N LEU A 414 37.11 -34.00 15.55
CA LEU A 414 38.44 -33.84 16.15
C LEU A 414 38.38 -33.63 17.66
N ASP A 415 37.26 -33.11 18.17
CA ASP A 415 36.86 -33.13 19.60
C ASP A 415 36.14 -34.45 19.93
#